data_AF-A0A2S3ZAK7-F1
#
_entry.id   AF-A0A2S3ZAK7-F1
#
_cell.length_a   1.000
_cell.length_b   1.000
_cell.length_c   1.000
_cell.angle_alpha   90.00
_cell.angle_beta   90.00
_cell.angle_gamma   90.00
#
_symmetry.space_group_name_H-M   'P 1'
#
loop_
_entity.id
_entity.type
_entity.pdbx_description
1 polymer ?
#
loop_
_entity_poly.entity_id
_entity_poly.type
_entity_poly.pdbx_seq_one_letter_code
_entity_poly.pdbx_strand_id
1 'polypeptide(L)'
;MPATTDHPVAVRATGFIGESRWRRRPVRRVRYDACWADGRVESDVSLTAAMYRGSPADFGPIRDSVHANCPEVGTGRWVNEFAAVVDGPEVENPNPPGPRSGWPSRSGVARREPSPRVRLAWRLTLGVVALGVGILLLTGPAGDGVLAGVSALCALGGLATLAGAVPRRFRWW
;
A
#
# COMPACT_ATOMS: atom_id res chain seq x y z
N MET A 1 -42.15 -24.41 -3.80
CA MET A 1 -40.86 -23.91 -4.32
C MET A 1 -40.21 -23.11 -3.21
N PRO A 2 -39.00 -23.47 -2.72
CA PRO A 2 -38.38 -22.69 -1.65
C PRO A 2 -38.03 -21.31 -2.22
N ALA A 3 -38.41 -20.26 -1.49
CA ALA A 3 -38.02 -18.89 -1.83
C ALA A 3 -36.49 -18.83 -1.80
N THR A 4 -35.88 -18.62 -2.95
CA THR A 4 -34.45 -18.30 -3.04
C THR A 4 -34.28 -16.94 -2.37
N THR A 5 -33.90 -16.93 -1.10
CA THR A 5 -33.49 -15.70 -0.42
C THR A 5 -32.21 -15.24 -1.10
N ASP A 6 -32.32 -14.28 -2.02
CA ASP A 6 -31.20 -13.64 -2.75
C ASP A 6 -30.30 -12.80 -1.82
N HIS A 7 -30.47 -12.91 -0.51
CA HIS A 7 -29.73 -12.17 0.49
C HIS A 7 -29.10 -13.11 1.51
N PRO A 8 -27.87 -12.79 1.96
CA PRO A 8 -27.25 -13.51 3.04
C PRO A 8 -28.01 -13.30 4.36
N VAL A 9 -28.04 -14.35 5.17
CA VAL A 9 -28.70 -14.38 6.49
C VAL A 9 -27.82 -13.71 7.54
N ALA A 10 -26.50 -13.84 7.41
CA ALA A 10 -25.54 -13.23 8.31
C ALA A 10 -24.24 -12.85 7.59
N VAL A 11 -23.51 -11.91 8.17
CA VAL A 11 -22.19 -11.48 7.71
C VAL A 11 -21.22 -11.41 8.88
N ARG A 12 -19.93 -11.62 8.64
CA ARG A 12 -18.87 -11.38 9.63
C ARG A 12 -17.71 -10.63 9.02
N ALA A 13 -16.90 -10.01 9.87
CA ALA A 13 -15.70 -9.30 9.46
C ALA A 13 -14.44 -9.99 10.00
N THR A 14 -13.46 -10.17 9.11
CA THR A 14 -12.13 -10.70 9.44
C THR A 14 -11.10 -9.57 9.33
N GLY A 15 -10.49 -9.22 10.45
CA GLY A 15 -9.43 -8.21 10.54
C GLY A 15 -8.06 -8.79 10.22
N PHE A 16 -7.24 -8.04 9.49
CA PHE A 16 -5.84 -8.39 9.23
C PHE A 16 -4.99 -7.14 9.01
N ILE A 17 -3.68 -7.25 9.22
CA ILE A 17 -2.73 -6.16 8.96
C ILE A 17 -2.24 -6.26 7.51
N GLY A 18 -2.38 -5.18 6.76
CA GLY A 18 -1.82 -5.06 5.41
C GLY A 18 -1.03 -3.77 5.23
N GLU A 19 -0.16 -3.72 4.22
CA GLU A 19 0.57 -2.48 3.93
C GLU A 19 -0.32 -1.45 3.21
N SER A 20 -0.23 -0.19 3.62
CA SER A 20 -0.78 0.93 2.84
C SER A 20 0.03 1.13 1.55
N ARG A 21 -0.64 1.17 0.40
CA ARG A 21 0.01 1.42 -0.92
C ARG A 21 0.79 2.75 -0.97
N TRP A 22 0.27 3.79 -0.31
CA TRP A 22 0.87 5.13 -0.34
C TRP A 22 1.98 5.35 0.69
N ARG A 23 1.68 5.09 1.97
CA ARG A 23 2.62 5.36 3.08
C ARG A 23 3.51 4.18 3.48
N ARG A 24 3.34 2.99 2.88
CA ARG A 24 4.03 1.74 3.24
C ARG A 24 4.07 1.47 4.75
N ARG A 25 3.01 1.88 5.46
CA ARG A 25 2.80 1.63 6.89
C ARG A 25 1.83 0.46 7.07
N PRO A 26 1.95 -0.31 8.17
CA PRO A 26 0.93 -1.29 8.53
C PRO A 26 -0.39 -0.57 8.78
N VAL A 27 -1.46 -1.06 8.16
CA VAL A 27 -2.82 -0.55 8.31
C VAL A 27 -3.75 -1.74 8.50
N ARG A 28 -4.67 -1.62 9.45
CA ARG A 28 -5.75 -2.59 9.64
C ARG A 28 -6.66 -2.60 8.42
N ARG A 29 -6.88 -3.79 7.87
CA ARG A 29 -7.82 -4.05 6.78
C ARG A 29 -8.86 -5.06 7.25
N VAL A 30 -10.03 -5.01 6.62
CA VAL A 30 -11.16 -5.87 6.93
C VAL A 30 -11.61 -6.56 5.66
N ARG A 31 -11.90 -7.86 5.76
CA ARG A 31 -12.61 -8.66 4.77
C ARG A 31 -13.94 -9.09 5.34
N TYR A 32 -14.93 -9.31 4.48
CA TYR A 32 -16.23 -9.78 4.92
C TYR A 32 -16.51 -11.16 4.35
N ASP A 33 -17.12 -12.00 5.18
CA ASP A 33 -17.74 -13.26 4.76
C ASP A 33 -19.26 -13.12 4.91
N ALA A 34 -20.00 -13.70 3.97
CA ALA A 34 -21.46 -13.81 4.01
C ALA A 34 -21.88 -15.26 4.19
N CYS A 35 -22.83 -15.50 5.08
CA CYS A 35 -23.50 -16.78 5.26
C CYS A 35 -24.87 -16.71 4.60
N TRP A 36 -25.12 -17.64 3.69
CA TRP A 36 -26.37 -17.78 2.95
C TRP A 36 -27.32 -18.74 3.67
N ALA A 37 -28.61 -18.71 3.31
CA ALA A 37 -29.65 -19.52 3.94
C ALA A 37 -29.48 -21.04 3.71
N ASP A 38 -28.75 -21.42 2.65
CA ASP A 38 -28.36 -22.79 2.33
C ASP A 38 -27.14 -23.27 3.16
N GLY A 39 -26.61 -22.43 4.06
CA GLY A 39 -25.42 -22.71 4.85
C GLY A 39 -24.10 -22.47 4.10
N ARG A 40 -24.14 -22.00 2.84
CA ARG A 40 -22.96 -21.63 2.08
C ARG A 40 -22.32 -20.40 2.71
N VAL A 41 -21.00 -20.43 2.86
CA VAL A 41 -20.21 -19.25 3.25
C VAL A 41 -19.44 -18.75 2.04
N GLU A 42 -19.67 -17.49 1.69
CA GLU A 42 -18.97 -16.79 0.62
C GLU A 42 -18.02 -15.75 1.22
N SER A 43 -16.74 -15.84 0.87
CA SER A 43 -15.69 -14.96 1.39
C SER A 43 -15.37 -13.80 0.45
N ASP A 44 -14.83 -12.72 1.03
CA ASP A 44 -14.38 -11.51 0.31
C ASP A 44 -15.53 -10.76 -0.38
N VAL A 45 -16.70 -10.78 0.25
CA VAL A 45 -17.90 -10.09 -0.26
C VAL A 45 -17.85 -8.60 0.05
N SER A 46 -18.48 -7.80 -0.80
CA SER A 46 -18.76 -6.40 -0.49
C SER A 46 -19.88 -6.35 0.54
N LEU A 47 -19.60 -5.84 1.75
CA LEU A 47 -20.60 -5.70 2.82
C LEU A 47 -21.83 -4.91 2.36
N THR A 48 -21.62 -3.84 1.60
CA THR A 48 -22.71 -3.05 1.01
C THR A 48 -23.51 -3.87 0.01
N ALA A 49 -22.86 -4.60 -0.91
CA ALA A 49 -23.58 -5.41 -1.89
C ALA A 49 -24.37 -6.56 -1.23
N ALA A 50 -23.84 -7.10 -0.13
CA ALA A 50 -24.43 -8.20 0.62
C ALA A 50 -25.66 -7.76 1.44
N MET A 51 -25.58 -6.63 2.14
CA MET A 51 -26.57 -6.25 3.17
C MET A 51 -27.41 -5.01 2.84
N TYR A 52 -27.11 -4.28 1.75
CA TYR A 52 -27.87 -3.09 1.39
C TYR A 52 -29.21 -3.46 0.74
N ARG A 53 -30.32 -3.06 1.37
CA ARG A 53 -31.70 -3.36 0.93
C ARG A 53 -32.44 -2.18 0.30
N GLY A 54 -31.71 -1.17 -0.14
CA GLY A 54 -32.28 0.03 -0.77
C GLY A 54 -32.39 1.24 0.16
N SER A 55 -32.37 1.05 1.49
CA SER A 55 -32.36 2.14 2.46
C SER A 55 -31.04 2.21 3.25
N PRO A 56 -30.38 3.38 3.35
CA PRO A 56 -29.18 3.56 4.17
C PRO A 56 -29.39 3.29 5.67
N ALA A 57 -30.62 3.47 6.17
CA ALA A 57 -30.96 3.29 7.59
C ALA A 57 -30.80 1.84 8.03
N ASP A 58 -31.02 0.88 7.12
CA ASP A 58 -30.95 -0.55 7.43
C ASP A 58 -29.49 -1.03 7.43
N PHE A 59 -28.60 -0.34 6.70
CA PHE A 59 -27.20 -0.73 6.55
C PHE A 59 -26.29 -0.24 7.67
N GLY A 60 -26.52 0.98 8.18
CA GLY A 60 -25.69 1.60 9.21
C GLY A 60 -25.51 0.72 10.46
N PRO A 61 -26.61 0.27 11.10
CA PRO A 61 -26.55 -0.58 12.29
C PRO A 61 -25.80 -1.90 12.05
N ILE A 62 -26.00 -2.53 10.89
CA ILE A 62 -25.32 -3.78 10.52
C ILE A 62 -23.82 -3.54 10.42
N ARG A 63 -23.41 -2.51 9.66
CA ARG A 63 -22.00 -2.15 9.48
C ARG A 63 -21.32 -1.87 10.81
N ASP A 64 -21.97 -1.10 11.68
CA ASP A 64 -21.41 -0.70 12.96
C ASP A 64 -21.29 -1.90 13.90
N SER A 65 -22.29 -2.79 13.94
CA SER A 65 -22.26 -4.04 14.71
C SER A 65 -21.17 -5.01 14.21
N VAL A 66 -21.04 -5.18 12.88
CA VAL A 66 -20.00 -6.01 12.26
C VAL A 66 -18.61 -5.52 12.64
N HIS A 67 -18.38 -4.20 12.62
CA HIS A 67 -17.09 -3.63 12.97
C HIS A 67 -16.80 -3.67 14.47
N ALA A 68 -17.80 -3.48 15.32
CA ALA A 68 -17.67 -3.60 16.77
C ALA A 68 -17.27 -5.02 17.20
N ASN A 69 -17.73 -6.04 16.47
CA ASN A 69 -17.41 -7.44 16.73
C ASN A 69 -16.20 -7.96 15.92
N CYS A 70 -15.49 -7.09 15.20
CA CYS A 70 -14.31 -7.46 14.42
C CYS A 70 -13.04 -7.20 15.24
N PRO A 71 -12.24 -8.23 15.56
CA PRO A 71 -10.97 -8.03 16.26
C PRO A 71 -9.96 -7.26 15.37
N GLU A 72 -8.82 -6.88 15.95
CA GLU A 72 -7.74 -6.24 15.21
C GLU A 72 -7.13 -7.20 14.17
N VAL A 73 -6.88 -8.44 14.59
CA VAL A 73 -6.45 -9.55 13.73
C VAL A 73 -7.29 -10.79 14.07
N GLY A 74 -7.86 -11.42 13.06
CA GLY A 74 -8.67 -12.64 13.21
C GLY A 74 -10.12 -12.46 12.77
N THR A 75 -10.88 -13.54 12.92
CA THR A 75 -12.27 -13.64 12.46
C THR A 75 -13.21 -13.15 13.57
N GLY A 76 -14.08 -12.19 13.24
CA GLY A 76 -15.12 -11.68 14.13
C GLY A 76 -16.36 -12.57 14.18
N ARG A 77 -17.32 -12.17 15.02
CA ARG A 77 -18.60 -12.88 15.17
C ARG A 77 -19.52 -12.63 13.97
N TRP A 78 -20.47 -13.54 13.76
CA TRP A 78 -21.53 -13.38 12.78
C TRP A 78 -22.59 -12.40 13.26
N VAL A 79 -23.07 -11.56 12.35
CA VAL A 79 -24.07 -10.53 12.57
C VAL A 79 -25.17 -10.69 11.52
N ASN A 80 -26.42 -10.76 11.96
CA ASN A 80 -27.57 -10.91 11.06
C ASN A 80 -28.05 -9.57 10.48
N GLU A 81 -29.10 -9.63 9.66
CA GLU A 81 -29.79 -8.47 9.07
C GLU A 81 -30.33 -7.45 10.09
N PHE A 82 -30.55 -7.88 11.34
CA PHE A 82 -31.06 -7.04 12.43
C PHE A 82 -29.92 -6.47 13.30
N ALA A 83 -28.68 -6.52 12.83
CA ALA A 83 -27.47 -6.12 13.55
C ALA A 83 -27.22 -6.91 14.85
N ALA A 84 -27.87 -8.05 15.04
CA ALA A 84 -27.69 -8.92 16.20
C ALA A 84 -26.59 -9.95 15.95
N VAL A 85 -25.81 -10.24 16.98
CA VAL A 85 -24.82 -11.32 16.94
C VAL A 85 -25.54 -12.66 16.94
N VAL A 86 -25.15 -13.55 16.03
CA VAL A 86 -25.73 -14.88 15.87
C VAL A 86 -24.63 -15.94 15.89
N ASP A 87 -25.02 -17.16 16.27
CA ASP A 87 -24.20 -18.33 16.02
C ASP A 87 -24.26 -18.64 14.52
N GLY A 88 -23.10 -18.64 13.88
CA GLY A 88 -22.99 -19.01 12.48
C GLY A 88 -22.19 -20.30 12.33
N PRO A 89 -22.12 -20.85 11.10
CA PRO A 89 -21.42 -22.10 10.87
C PRO A 89 -19.97 -21.98 11.35
N GLU A 90 -19.53 -22.98 12.10
CA GLU A 90 -18.16 -23.14 12.59
C GLU A 90 -17.28 -23.55 11.40
N VAL A 91 -17.14 -22.63 10.45
CA VAL A 91 -16.22 -22.81 9.35
C VAL A 91 -14.84 -22.48 9.89
N GLU A 92 -14.08 -23.53 10.21
CA GLU A 92 -12.63 -23.49 10.35
C GLU A 92 -12.10 -22.68 9.16
N ASN A 93 -11.59 -21.49 9.43
CA ASN A 93 -11.27 -20.52 8.39
C ASN A 93 -10.27 -21.16 7.41
N PRO A 94 -10.69 -21.57 6.18
CA PRO A 94 -9.81 -22.30 5.28
C PRO A 94 -8.70 -21.39 4.73
N ASN A 95 -8.76 -20.09 5.02
CA ASN A 95 -7.68 -19.15 4.84
C ASN A 95 -7.35 -18.47 6.18
N PRO A 96 -6.38 -18.99 6.96
CA PRO A 96 -5.81 -18.22 8.07
C PRO A 96 -5.47 -16.80 7.61
N PRO A 97 -5.48 -15.78 8.50
CA PRO A 97 -5.17 -14.39 8.16
C PRO A 97 -3.77 -14.31 7.55
N GLY A 98 -3.76 -14.48 6.24
CA GLY A 98 -2.63 -14.68 5.38
C GLY A 98 -3.04 -14.14 4.02
N PRO A 99 -2.09 -13.58 3.27
CA PRO A 99 -2.40 -13.04 1.96
C PRO A 99 -2.80 -14.20 1.04
N ARG A 100 -4.10 -14.34 0.75
CA ARG A 100 -4.59 -15.21 -0.34
C ARG A 100 -3.79 -14.91 -1.61
N SER A 101 -3.29 -15.99 -2.20
CA SER A 101 -2.55 -16.07 -3.45
C SER A 101 -3.21 -15.23 -4.55
N GLY A 102 -2.61 -14.07 -4.84
CA GLY A 102 -3.13 -13.12 -5.83
C GLY A 102 -2.81 -11.67 -5.44
N TRP A 103 -2.71 -11.40 -4.14
CA TRP A 103 -2.03 -10.20 -3.66
C TRP A 103 -0.54 -10.49 -3.56
N PRO A 104 0.37 -9.63 -4.06
CA PRO A 104 1.79 -9.85 -3.91
C PRO A 104 2.11 -9.95 -2.43
N SER A 105 2.31 -11.16 -1.95
CA SER A 105 2.92 -11.44 -0.67
C SER A 105 4.31 -10.82 -0.71
N ARG A 106 4.42 -9.59 -0.22
CA ARG A 106 5.70 -8.95 0.13
C ARG A 106 5.96 -9.09 1.62
N SER A 107 5.57 -10.18 2.26
CA SER A 107 6.10 -10.55 3.59
C SER A 107 7.49 -11.20 3.50
N GLY A 108 8.21 -10.98 2.39
CA GLY A 108 9.56 -11.52 2.18
C GLY A 108 10.33 -10.78 1.10
N VAL A 109 10.09 -9.48 0.87
CA VAL A 109 11.02 -8.73 0.02
C VAL A 109 12.26 -8.46 0.83
N ALA A 110 13.21 -9.39 0.69
CA ALA A 110 14.63 -9.11 0.70
C ALA A 110 14.81 -7.69 0.20
N ARG A 111 15.10 -6.81 1.15
CA ARG A 111 15.34 -5.39 0.99
C ARG A 111 16.23 -5.24 -0.24
N ARG A 112 15.66 -5.01 -1.43
CA ARG A 112 16.47 -4.60 -2.58
C ARG A 112 16.73 -3.13 -2.33
N GLU A 113 17.63 -2.89 -1.38
CA GLU A 113 18.36 -1.64 -1.31
C GLU A 113 18.79 -1.38 -2.75
N PRO A 114 18.42 -0.22 -3.34
CA PRO A 114 18.91 0.12 -4.65
C PRO A 114 20.42 -0.03 -4.55
N SER A 115 20.97 -0.96 -5.35
CA SER A 115 22.35 -1.39 -5.15
C SER A 115 23.22 -0.13 -5.12
N PRO A 116 24.28 -0.09 -4.31
CA PRO A 116 25.12 1.11 -4.19
C PRO A 116 25.60 1.59 -5.57
N ARG A 117 25.69 0.69 -6.55
CA ARG A 117 25.95 0.97 -7.97
C ARG A 117 24.84 1.77 -8.67
N VAL A 118 23.56 1.47 -8.43
CA VAL A 118 22.43 2.23 -8.99
C VAL A 118 22.34 3.61 -8.37
N ARG A 119 22.56 3.73 -7.05
CA ARG A 119 22.59 5.04 -6.39
C ARG A 119 23.79 5.89 -6.84
N LEU A 120 24.94 5.26 -7.10
CA LEU A 120 26.12 5.91 -7.67
C LEU A 120 25.87 6.33 -9.12
N ALA A 121 25.27 5.46 -9.95
CA ALA A 121 24.93 5.78 -11.34
C ALA A 121 24.00 6.98 -11.45
N TRP A 122 22.96 7.04 -10.60
CA TRP A 122 22.05 8.19 -10.53
C TRP A 122 22.72 9.49 -10.09
N ARG A 123 23.72 9.41 -9.20
CA ARG A 123 24.51 10.59 -8.80
C ARG A 123 25.43 11.07 -9.92
N LEU A 124 26.02 10.13 -10.67
CA LEU A 124 26.88 10.46 -11.81
C LEU A 124 26.09 11.06 -12.96
N THR A 125 24.92 10.51 -13.31
CA THR A 125 24.08 11.08 -14.37
C THR A 125 23.61 12.49 -14.02
N LEU A 126 23.19 12.72 -12.77
CA LEU A 126 22.77 14.05 -12.32
C LEU A 126 23.94 15.05 -12.32
N GLY A 127 25.14 14.61 -11.92
CA GLY A 127 26.36 15.41 -11.99
C GLY A 127 26.76 15.79 -13.42
N VAL A 128 26.73 14.85 -14.35
CA VAL A 128 27.05 15.10 -15.77
C VAL A 128 26.06 16.07 -16.41
N VAL A 129 24.76 15.93 -16.12
CA VAL A 129 23.74 16.86 -16.62
C VAL A 129 23.96 18.27 -16.07
N ALA A 130 24.21 18.42 -14.77
CA ALA A 130 24.47 19.71 -14.17
C ALA A 130 25.74 20.38 -14.74
N LEU A 131 26.80 19.60 -14.98
CA LEU A 131 28.05 20.07 -15.56
C LEU A 131 27.87 20.50 -17.02
N GLY A 132 27.15 19.71 -17.82
CA GLY A 132 26.80 20.04 -19.21
C GLY A 132 25.97 21.32 -19.32
N VAL A 133 24.98 21.49 -18.44
CA VAL A 133 24.18 22.73 -18.35
C VAL A 133 25.05 23.92 -17.93
N GLY A 134 25.97 23.73 -16.99
CA GLY A 134 26.92 24.77 -16.57
C GLY A 134 27.86 25.23 -17.70
N ILE A 135 28.41 24.30 -18.48
CA ILE A 135 29.28 24.61 -19.62
C ILE A 135 28.48 25.32 -20.73
N LEU A 136 27.27 24.83 -21.02
CA LEU A 136 26.40 25.43 -22.05
C LEU A 136 26.00 26.87 -21.69
N LEU A 137 25.82 27.16 -20.41
CA LEU A 137 25.56 28.52 -19.91
C LEU A 137 26.81 29.40 -19.92
N LEU A 138 28.02 28.82 -19.85
CA LEU A 138 29.28 29.57 -19.99
C LEU A 138 29.59 29.97 -21.44
N THR A 139 29.22 29.14 -22.42
CA THR A 139 29.51 29.38 -23.84
C THR A 139 28.37 30.06 -24.61
N GLY A 140 27.22 30.26 -23.96
CA GLY A 140 26.09 31.00 -24.51
C GLY A 140 26.29 32.52 -24.49
N PRO A 141 25.57 33.28 -25.33
CA PRO A 141 25.80 34.71 -25.56
C PRO A 141 25.36 35.64 -24.40
N ALA A 142 25.05 35.09 -23.23
CA ALA A 142 24.53 35.82 -22.07
C ALA A 142 25.62 35.96 -20.98
N GLY A 143 26.72 36.61 -21.33
CA GLY A 143 27.86 36.84 -20.45
C GLY A 143 27.76 38.11 -19.62
N ASP A 144 26.69 38.32 -18.83
CA ASP A 144 26.61 39.42 -17.87
C ASP A 144 26.43 38.94 -16.42
N GLY A 145 27.50 39.16 -15.63
CA GLY A 145 27.59 39.26 -14.17
C GLY A 145 26.98 38.14 -13.30
N VAL A 146 25.66 38.06 -13.24
CA VAL A 146 24.92 37.21 -12.29
C VAL A 146 24.92 35.75 -12.73
N LEU A 147 24.88 35.50 -14.05
CA LEU A 147 24.93 34.15 -14.62
C LEU A 147 26.30 33.49 -14.42
N ALA A 148 27.38 34.27 -14.33
CA ALA A 148 28.73 33.77 -14.04
C ALA A 148 28.87 33.25 -12.59
N GLY A 149 28.16 33.85 -11.63
CA GLY A 149 28.14 33.39 -10.25
C GLY A 149 27.38 32.07 -10.08
N VAL A 150 26.22 31.95 -10.75
CA VAL A 150 25.41 30.73 -10.72
C VAL A 150 26.12 29.57 -11.43
N SER A 151 26.83 29.84 -12.53
CA SER A 151 27.60 28.82 -13.23
C SER A 151 28.80 28.34 -12.43
N ALA A 152 29.51 29.22 -11.71
CA ALA A 152 30.58 28.83 -10.79
C ALA A 152 30.06 27.95 -9.64
N LEU A 153 28.91 28.28 -9.06
CA LEU A 153 28.30 27.48 -7.99
C LEU A 153 27.82 26.11 -8.49
N CYS A 154 27.24 26.04 -9.69
CA CYS A 154 26.86 24.78 -10.33
C CYS A 154 28.08 23.93 -10.69
N ALA A 155 29.16 24.52 -11.20
CA ALA A 155 30.40 23.81 -11.52
C ALA A 155 31.08 23.27 -10.25
N LEU A 156 31.16 24.07 -9.19
CA LEU A 156 31.72 23.64 -7.89
C LEU A 156 30.86 22.56 -7.21
N GLY A 157 29.53 22.67 -7.27
CA GLY A 157 28.62 21.64 -6.77
C GLY A 157 28.70 20.33 -7.55
N GLY A 158 28.80 20.42 -8.88
CA GLY A 158 29.04 19.26 -9.76
C GLY A 158 30.37 18.57 -9.46
N LEU A 159 31.44 19.35 -9.26
CA LEU A 159 32.77 18.82 -8.98
C LEU A 159 32.86 18.20 -7.57
N ALA A 160 32.22 18.79 -6.56
CA ALA A 160 32.15 18.25 -5.19
C ALA A 160 31.37 16.93 -5.12
N THR A 161 30.27 16.81 -5.88
CA THR A 161 29.49 15.56 -5.95
C THR A 161 30.25 14.44 -6.67
N LEU A 162 31.04 14.77 -7.69
CA LEU A 162 31.94 13.84 -8.40
C LEU A 162 33.13 13.41 -7.53
N ALA A 163 33.76 14.34 -6.80
CA ALA A 163 34.84 14.04 -5.87
C ALA A 163 34.38 13.13 -4.71
N GLY A 164 33.16 13.34 -4.20
CA GLY A 164 32.55 12.46 -3.19
C GLY A 164 32.14 11.07 -3.71
N ALA A 165 32.10 10.88 -5.03
CA ALA A 165 31.83 9.61 -5.69
C ALA A 165 33.10 8.79 -5.97
N VAL A 166 34.29 9.39 -5.88
CA VAL A 166 35.57 8.68 -6.00
C VAL A 166 35.76 7.80 -4.76
N PRO A 167 35.81 6.46 -4.92
CA PRO A 167 36.01 5.55 -3.80
C PRO A 167 37.37 5.83 -3.13
N ARG A 168 37.39 5.99 -1.80
CA ARG A 168 38.59 6.18 -0.94
C ARG A 168 39.65 5.06 -0.99
N ARG A 169 39.61 4.17 -1.99
CA ARG A 169 40.49 3.00 -2.14
C ARG A 169 41.73 3.25 -3.02
N PHE A 170 42.00 4.50 -3.39
CA PHE A 170 43.22 4.91 -4.13
C PHE A 170 44.00 6.06 -3.45
N ARG A 171 43.90 6.22 -2.12
CA ARG A 171 44.89 7.01 -1.37
C ARG A 171 45.94 6.06 -0.78
N TRP A 172 46.94 5.73 -1.59
CA TRP A 172 48.26 5.35 -1.10
C TRP A 172 49.23 6.38 -1.69
N TRP A 173 49.95 7.03 -0.78
CA TRP A 173 50.90 8.14 -0.94
C TRP A 173 50.26 9.53 -1.15
#